data_AF-A0A3D4YRX4-F1
#
_entry.id   AF-A0A3D4YRX4-F1
#
_cell.length_a   1.000
_cell.length_b   1.000
_cell.length_c   1.000
_cell.angle_alpha   90.00
_cell.angle_beta   90.00
_cell.angle_gamma   90.00
#
_symmetry.space_group_name_H-M   'P 1'
#
loop_
_entity.id
_entity.type
_entity.pdbx_description
1 polymer ?
#
loop_
_entity_poly.entity_id
_entity_poly.type
_entity_poly.pdbx_seq_one_letter_code
_entity_poly.pdbx_strand_id
1 'polypeptide(L)'
;MLAKDIREMSEADINSRIADLERERFNLRLASGTRTLDDPLRLRVIRKDVARLKTVLNEKIIGIAEAKEPTRVKARRVTGRRGLKSATATNRAKRSKRA
;
A
#
# COMPACT_ATOMS: atom_id res chain seq x y z
N MET A 1 8.05 4.26 -0.94
CA MET A 1 7.14 5.36 -1.31
C MET A 1 5.68 4.90 -1.42
N LEU A 2 4.71 5.80 -1.20
CA LEU A 2 3.29 5.57 -1.48
C LEU A 2 3.02 5.81 -2.98
N ALA A 3 2.13 5.02 -3.58
CA ALA A 3 1.85 5.09 -5.02
C ALA A 3 1.09 6.36 -5.45
N LYS A 4 0.44 7.05 -4.49
CA LYS A 4 -0.31 8.29 -4.75
C LYS A 4 0.64 9.43 -5.09
N ASP A 5 1.65 9.62 -4.25
CA ASP A 5 2.69 10.65 -4.40
C ASP A 5 3.41 10.54 -5.76
N ILE A 6 3.56 9.31 -6.28
CA ILE A 6 4.21 9.07 -7.58
C ILE A 6 3.36 9.53 -8.77
N ARG A 7 2.04 9.44 -8.65
CA ARG A 7 1.11 9.81 -9.73
C ARG A 7 0.95 11.32 -9.87
N GLU A 8 1.13 12.05 -8.79
CA GLU A 8 1.06 13.51 -8.74
C GLU A 8 2.32 14.19 -9.30
N MET A 9 3.44 13.46 -9.43
CA MET A 9 4.70 13.99 -10.00
C MET A 9 4.64 14.11 -11.53
N SER A 10 5.38 15.08 -12.07
CA SER A 10 5.62 15.22 -13.52
C SER A 10 6.44 14.05 -14.07
N GLU A 11 6.32 13.77 -15.36
CA GLU A 11 7.13 12.74 -16.04
C GLU A 11 8.63 13.04 -15.96
N ALA A 12 9.01 14.32 -16.07
CA ALA A 12 10.41 14.76 -15.94
C ALA A 12 10.95 14.47 -14.53
N ASP A 13 10.15 14.74 -13.50
CA ASP A 13 10.54 14.50 -12.10
C ASP A 13 10.67 13.01 -11.80
N ILE A 14 9.77 12.18 -12.35
CA ILE A 14 9.84 10.72 -12.24
C ILE A 14 11.14 10.20 -12.84
N ASN A 15 11.51 10.67 -14.04
CA ASN A 15 12.76 10.26 -14.69
C ASN A 15 14.01 10.70 -13.91
N SER A 16 14.01 11.94 -13.40
CA SER A 16 15.09 12.44 -12.53
C SER A 16 15.23 11.57 -11.28
N ARG A 17 14.11 11.22 -10.65
CA ARG A 17 14.11 10.38 -9.45
C ARG A 17 14.57 8.95 -9.70
N ILE A 18 14.25 8.38 -10.87
CA ILE A 18 14.78 7.08 -11.28
C ILE A 18 16.31 7.14 -11.36
N ALA A 19 16.86 8.18 -12.00
CA ALA A 19 18.31 8.33 -12.14
C ALA A 19 19.02 8.48 -10.79
N ASP A 20 18.44 9.24 -9.85
CA ASP A 20 18.99 9.39 -8.51
C ASP A 20 18.99 8.05 -7.74
N LEU A 21 17.89 7.31 -7.78
CA LEU A 21 17.76 6.02 -7.10
C LEU A 21 18.67 4.95 -7.72
N GLU A 22 18.88 4.97 -9.03
CA GLU A 22 19.81 4.06 -9.69
C GLU A 22 21.28 4.36 -9.32
N ARG A 23 21.64 5.65 -9.19
CA ARG A 23 22.94 6.07 -8.65
C ARG A 23 23.14 5.61 -7.21
N GLU A 24 22.16 5.82 -6.33
CA GLU A 24 22.21 5.35 -4.93
C GLU A 24 22.37 3.83 -4.87
N ARG A 25 21.60 3.09 -5.69
CA ARG A 25 21.71 1.62 -5.77
C ARG A 25 23.08 1.16 -6.23
N PHE A 26 23.69 1.84 -7.20
CA PHE A 26 25.02 1.50 -7.69
C PHE A 26 26.07 1.69 -6.58
N ASN A 27 26.02 2.83 -5.89
CA ASN A 27 26.92 3.12 -4.77
C ASN A 27 26.80 2.07 -3.65
N LEU A 28 25.57 1.67 -3.27
CA LEU A 28 25.35 0.63 -2.27
C LEU A 28 25.86 -0.74 -2.72
N ARG A 29 25.76 -1.08 -4.02
CA ARG A 29 26.33 -2.32 -4.55
C ARG A 29 27.84 -2.33 -4.51
N LEU A 30 28.48 -1.20 -4.85
CA LEU A 30 29.94 -1.07 -4.75
C LEU A 30 30.40 -1.18 -3.29
N ALA A 31 29.71 -0.49 -2.37
CA ALA A 31 29.99 -0.55 -0.95
C ALA A 31 29.85 -1.98 -0.40
N SER A 32 28.81 -2.72 -0.81
CA SER A 32 28.57 -4.12 -0.39
C SER A 32 29.70 -5.07 -0.76
N GLY A 33 30.51 -4.77 -1.79
CA GLY A 33 31.65 -5.59 -2.17
C GLY A 33 32.90 -5.32 -1.33
N THR A 34 32.96 -4.17 -0.67
CA THR A 34 34.13 -3.76 0.14
C THR A 34 33.88 -3.91 1.64
N ARG A 35 32.65 -3.73 2.09
CA ARG A 35 32.23 -3.81 3.51
C ARG A 35 30.82 -4.35 3.62
N THR A 36 30.47 -4.88 4.78
CA THR A 36 29.06 -5.12 5.15
C THR A 36 28.31 -3.80 5.19
N LEU A 37 27.17 -3.74 4.50
CA LEU A 37 26.30 -2.57 4.49
C LEU A 37 25.62 -2.38 5.84
N ASP A 38 25.53 -1.13 6.28
CA ASP A 38 24.79 -0.77 7.50
C ASP A 38 23.27 -1.02 7.35
N ASP A 39 22.73 -0.77 6.15
CA ASP A 39 21.33 -1.09 5.81
C ASP A 39 21.23 -1.95 4.53
N PRO A 40 21.25 -3.29 4.66
CA PRO A 40 21.02 -4.20 3.54
C PRO A 40 19.60 -4.14 2.97
N LEU A 41 18.60 -3.71 3.77
CA LEU A 41 17.21 -3.61 3.33
C LEU A 41 17.01 -2.45 2.36
N ARG A 42 17.85 -1.41 2.44
CA ARG A 42 17.83 -0.26 1.54
C ARG A 42 17.90 -0.65 0.06
N LEU A 43 18.75 -1.61 -0.29
CA LEU A 43 18.84 -2.17 -1.65
C LEU A 43 17.50 -2.73 -2.16
N ARG A 44 16.73 -3.38 -1.27
CA ARG A 44 15.42 -3.94 -1.58
C ARG A 44 14.36 -2.86 -1.71
N VAL A 45 14.42 -1.82 -0.88
CA VAL A 45 13.51 -0.66 -0.95
C VAL A 45 13.72 0.10 -2.25
N ILE A 46 14.96 0.47 -2.57
CA ILE A 46 15.30 1.20 -3.81
C ILE A 46 14.84 0.42 -5.05
N ARG A 47 15.05 -0.90 -5.09
CA ARG A 47 14.58 -1.74 -6.20
C ARG A 47 13.06 -1.65 -6.40
N LYS A 48 12.29 -1.67 -5.30
CA LYS A 48 10.84 -1.55 -5.34
C LYS A 48 10.39 -0.15 -5.75
N ASP A 49 11.07 0.89 -5.27
CA ASP A 49 10.73 2.27 -5.61
C ASP A 49 11.03 2.57 -7.09
N VAL A 50 12.16 2.11 -7.63
CA VAL A 50 12.45 2.20 -9.08
C VAL A 50 11.39 1.48 -9.92
N ALA A 51 10.98 0.27 -9.50
CA ALA A 51 9.93 -0.46 -10.20
C ALA A 51 8.60 0.30 -10.22
N ARG A 52 8.18 0.87 -9.09
CA ARG A 52 6.95 1.68 -8.99
C ARG A 52 6.99 2.92 -9.89
N LEU A 53 8.11 3.64 -9.91
CA LEU A 53 8.30 4.81 -10.77
C LEU A 53 8.17 4.44 -12.26
N LYS A 54 8.84 3.35 -12.68
CA LYS A 54 8.75 2.84 -14.05
C LYS A 54 7.34 2.36 -14.41
N THR A 55 6.62 1.74 -13.48
CA THR A 55 5.22 1.34 -13.71
C THR A 55 4.32 2.54 -13.94
N VAL A 56 4.41 3.59 -13.12
CA VAL A 56 3.59 4.80 -13.31
C VAL A 56 3.93 5.52 -14.61
N LEU A 57 5.21 5.57 -14.98
CA LEU A 57 5.63 6.13 -16.26
C LEU A 57 5.02 5.35 -17.44
N ASN A 58 4.99 4.02 -17.37
CA ASN A 58 4.32 3.20 -18.37
C ASN A 58 2.79 3.38 -18.36
N GLU A 59 2.16 3.53 -17.19
CA GLU A 59 0.71 3.82 -17.07
C GLU A 59 0.34 5.13 -17.79
N LYS A 60 1.22 6.14 -17.73
CA LYS A 60 1.06 7.41 -18.44
C LYS A 60 1.21 7.24 -19.96
N ILE A 61 2.24 6.52 -20.41
CA ILE A 61 2.49 6.27 -21.85
C ILE A 61 1.35 5.49 -22.51
N ILE A 62 0.80 4.48 -21.83
CA ILE A 62 -0.26 3.62 -22.39
C ILE A 62 -1.64 4.34 -22.35
N GLY A 63 -1.74 5.55 -21.78
CA GLY A 63 -2.98 6.31 -21.71
C GLY A 63 -4.02 5.75 -20.73
N ILE A 64 -3.61 4.79 -19.88
CA ILE A 64 -4.49 4.16 -18.88
C ILE A 64 -4.73 5.08 -17.68
N ALA A 65 -3.85 6.08 -17.48
CA ALA A 65 -3.89 6.99 -16.34
C ALA A 65 -5.05 8.00 -16.34
N GLU A 66 -5.70 8.28 -17.48
CA GLU A 66 -6.78 9.28 -17.55
C GLU A 66 -8.18 8.73 -17.17
N ALA A 67 -8.35 7.42 -16.99
CA ALA A 67 -9.68 6.82 -16.85
C ALA A 67 -10.20 6.64 -15.40
N LYS A 68 -9.70 7.37 -14.39
CA LYS A 68 -10.22 7.18 -13.02
C LYS A 68 -10.09 8.39 -12.09
N GLU A 69 -10.99 9.35 -12.24
CA GLU A 69 -11.54 9.97 -11.04
C GLU A 69 -12.28 8.89 -10.25
N PRO A 70 -11.95 8.60 -8.98
CA PRO A 70 -12.87 7.87 -8.14
C PRO A 70 -14.03 8.83 -7.85
N THR A 71 -15.07 8.77 -8.68
CA THR A 71 -16.37 9.31 -8.30
C THR A 71 -16.77 8.59 -7.03
N ARG A 72 -16.50 9.26 -5.90
CA ARG A 72 -16.91 8.84 -4.58
C ARG A 72 -18.43 8.97 -4.56
N VAL A 73 -19.12 7.99 -5.13
CA VAL A 73 -20.56 7.87 -5.00
C VAL A 73 -20.78 7.71 -3.50
N LYS A 74 -21.22 8.81 -2.87
CA LYS A 74 -21.54 8.88 -1.46
C LYS A 74 -22.45 7.70 -1.17
N ALA A 75 -21.95 6.72 -0.39
CA ALA A 75 -22.78 5.68 0.16
C ALA A 75 -23.93 6.38 0.90
N ARG A 76 -25.11 6.34 0.28
CA ARG A 76 -26.33 6.95 0.81
C ARG A 76 -26.57 6.28 2.16
N ARG A 77 -26.47 7.06 3.24
CA ARG A 77 -26.83 6.62 4.60
C ARG A 77 -28.21 5.99 4.53
N VAL A 78 -28.32 4.67 4.73
CA VAL A 78 -29.60 4.05 5.08
C VAL A 78 -29.80 4.31 6.56
N THR A 79 -30.38 5.46 6.85
CA THR A 79 -30.94 5.77 8.16
C THR A 79 -32.12 4.84 8.41
N GLY A 80 -31.92 3.88 9.32
CA GLY A 80 -32.95 3.25 10.14
C GLY A 80 -33.90 2.28 9.45
N ARG A 81 -33.96 1.05 9.96
CA ARG A 81 -35.21 0.36 10.35
C ARG A 81 -34.91 -0.98 11.03
N ARG A 82 -35.32 -1.07 12.31
CA ARG A 82 -36.01 -2.21 12.97
C ARG A 82 -35.21 -3.53 13.06
N GLY A 83 -34.97 -4.15 14.21
CA GLY A 83 -35.35 -3.91 15.59
C GLY A 83 -34.69 -5.00 16.45
N LEU A 84 -34.18 -4.63 17.63
CA LEU A 84 -33.73 -5.60 18.61
C LEU A 84 -34.97 -6.20 19.29
N LYS A 85 -35.43 -7.39 18.87
CA LYS A 85 -36.24 -8.31 19.71
C LYS A 85 -36.18 -9.76 19.22
N SER A 86 -35.48 -10.62 19.97
CA SER A 86 -35.95 -11.95 20.41
C SER A 86 -34.93 -12.46 21.44
N ALA A 87 -35.24 -12.40 22.74
CA ALA A 87 -36.13 -13.28 23.50
C ALA A 87 -35.33 -14.38 24.24
N THR A 88 -35.41 -14.25 25.56
CA THR A 88 -35.04 -15.12 26.66
C THR A 88 -35.50 -16.58 26.49
N ALA A 89 -34.63 -17.54 26.82
CA ALA A 89 -35.00 -18.89 27.30
C ALA A 89 -33.83 -19.44 28.14
N THR A 90 -33.85 -19.26 29.46
CA THR A 90 -34.36 -20.21 30.48
C THR A 90 -33.45 -21.43 30.71
N ASN A 91 -32.79 -21.41 31.87
CA ASN A 91 -32.41 -22.51 32.76
C ASN A 91 -32.06 -23.89 32.19
N ARG A 92 -30.79 -24.29 32.41
CA ARG A 92 -30.49 -25.62 32.94
C ARG A 92 -29.54 -25.51 34.12
N ALA A 93 -30.14 -25.25 35.27
CA ALA A 93 -29.53 -25.53 36.56
C ALA A 93 -29.14 -27.03 36.64
N LYS A 94 -28.11 -27.27 37.47
CA LYS A 94 -27.76 -28.56 38.09
C LYS A 94 -27.14 -29.63 37.17
N ARG A 95 -25.82 -29.73 37.27
CA ARG A 95 -25.06 -30.98 37.50
C ARG A 95 -23.66 -30.58 38.00
N SER A 96 -23.55 -30.40 39.32
CA SER A 96 -22.80 -31.28 40.24
C SER A 96 -21.30 -30.93 40.27
N LYS A 97 -20.80 -30.13 41.23
CA LYS A 97 -20.32 -30.57 42.55
C LYS A 97 -20.51 -32.07 42.84
N ARG A 98 -19.38 -32.76 43.00
CA ARG A 98 -19.05 -34.14 43.44
C ARG A 98 -18.00 -34.66 42.44
N ALA A 99 -16.77 -34.99 42.78
CA ALA A 99 -16.08 -35.22 44.04
C ALA A 99 -14.60 -34.80 43.86
#